data_AF-A0A7R9P148-F1
#
_entry.id   AF-A0A7R9P148-F1
#
_cell.length_a   1.000
_cell.length_b   1.000
_cell.length_c   1.000
_cell.angle_alpha   90.00
_cell.angle_beta   90.00
_cell.angle_gamma   90.00
#
_symmetry.space_group_name_H-M   'P 1'
#
loop_
_entity.id
_entity.type
_entity.pdbx_description
1 polymer ?
#
loop_
_entity_poly.entity_id
_entity_poly.type
_entity_poly.pdbx_seq_one_letter_code
_entity_poly.pdbx_strand_id
1 'polypeptide(L)'
;SGLVKNTDVEKCIRQCLRQLELLQTVWRQVLPSTVYCKSLGCLVNTMVQELVLRTLSLEDIPADTAVQLVAAFAVVIARAPQVFEDPKEVYHHVHHWSQFLELQLVLGANLRTISDRWADGKGPLAHVFTPDQTKQLIRALFQNTERRAAVLACIK
;
A
#
# COMPACT_ATOMS: atom_id res chain seq x y z
N SER A 1 -0.15 10.07 -25.35
CA SER A 1 -1.37 9.94 -24.53
C SER A 1 -1.16 9.17 -23.20
N GLY A 2 0.07 8.97 -22.71
CA GLY A 2 0.33 8.25 -21.45
C GLY A 2 0.56 9.13 -20.20
N LEU A 3 1.02 10.38 -20.35
CA LEU A 3 1.39 11.25 -19.22
C LEU A 3 0.20 11.93 -18.53
N VAL A 4 -0.95 12.03 -19.20
CA VAL A 4 -2.13 12.75 -18.71
C VAL A 4 -2.95 11.92 -17.71
N LYS A 5 -2.78 10.59 -17.64
CA LYS A 5 -3.60 9.72 -16.78
C LYS A 5 -3.07 9.52 -15.35
N ASN A 6 -1.78 9.74 -15.10
CA ASN A 6 -1.15 9.34 -13.83
C ASN A 6 -1.06 10.51 -12.81
N THR A 7 -1.07 11.75 -13.28
CA THR A 7 -1.27 12.93 -12.41
C THR A 7 -2.64 12.92 -11.72
N ASP A 8 -3.61 12.18 -12.24
CA ASP A 8 -4.95 12.13 -11.68
C ASP A 8 -5.05 11.17 -10.49
N VAL A 9 -4.29 10.07 -10.47
CA VAL A 9 -4.28 9.13 -9.35
C VAL A 9 -3.72 9.78 -8.09
N GLU A 10 -2.58 10.46 -8.19
CA GLU A 10 -2.00 11.18 -7.05
C GLU A 10 -2.93 12.31 -6.57
N LYS A 11 -3.57 13.06 -7.49
CA LYS A 11 -4.57 14.07 -7.13
C LYS A 11 -5.76 13.47 -6.40
N CYS A 12 -6.32 12.37 -6.89
CA CYS A 12 -7.43 11.66 -6.26
C CYS A 12 -7.04 11.20 -4.85
N ILE A 13 -5.86 10.60 -4.67
CA ILE A 13 -5.34 10.20 -3.37
C ILE A 13 -5.24 11.41 -2.43
N ARG A 14 -4.66 12.52 -2.91
CA ARG A 14 -4.55 13.77 -2.13
C ARG A 14 -5.92 14.33 -1.75
N GLN A 15 -6.91 14.22 -2.63
CA GLN A 15 -8.27 14.64 -2.38
C GLN A 15 -8.96 13.75 -1.34
N CYS A 16 -8.82 12.43 -1.42
CA CYS A 16 -9.32 11.50 -0.40
C CYS A 16 -8.74 11.81 0.98
N LEU A 17 -7.42 12.01 1.06
CA LEU A 17 -6.74 12.40 2.31
C LEU A 17 -7.27 13.72 2.85
N ARG A 18 -7.48 14.72 1.98
CA ARG A 18 -8.06 16.00 2.38
C ARG A 18 -9.46 15.83 2.98
N GLN A 19 -10.29 14.96 2.42
CA GLN A 19 -11.62 14.68 2.99
C GLN A 19 -11.52 14.02 4.36
N LEU A 20 -10.56 13.10 4.56
CA LEU A 20 -10.31 12.48 5.87
C LEU A 20 -9.84 13.50 6.92
N GLU A 21 -8.92 14.40 6.53
CA GLU A 21 -8.46 15.51 7.38
C GLU A 21 -9.60 16.47 7.74
N LEU A 22 -10.52 16.75 6.81
CA LEU A 22 -11.72 17.54 7.10
C LEU A 22 -12.63 16.84 8.11
N LEU A 23 -12.89 15.54 7.91
CA LEU A 23 -13.67 14.75 8.87
C LEU A 23 -13.03 14.75 10.25
N GLN A 24 -11.71 14.67 10.34
CA GLN A 24 -10.98 14.79 11.61
C GLN A 24 -11.33 16.09 12.35
N THR A 25 -11.38 17.23 11.67
CA THR A 25 -11.65 18.52 12.35
C THR A 25 -13.04 18.58 12.98
N VAL A 26 -14.04 17.96 12.34
CA VAL A 26 -15.43 17.94 12.82
C VAL A 26 -15.63 16.84 13.85
N TRP A 27 -15.21 15.61 13.54
CA TRP A 27 -15.51 14.44 14.35
C TRP A 27 -14.79 14.44 15.68
N ARG A 28 -13.56 14.99 15.75
CA ARG A 28 -12.80 15.06 17.00
C ARG A 28 -13.48 15.90 18.08
N GLN A 29 -14.32 16.86 17.68
CA GLN A 29 -15.04 17.74 18.61
C GLN A 29 -16.37 17.14 19.08
N VAL A 30 -16.89 16.12 18.38
CA VAL A 30 -18.25 15.61 18.58
C VAL A 30 -18.25 14.17 19.07
N LEU A 31 -17.32 13.34 18.60
CA LEU A 31 -17.26 11.91 18.92
C LEU A 31 -16.33 11.64 20.10
N PRO A 32 -16.68 10.69 20.99
CA PRO A 32 -15.71 10.15 21.94
C PRO A 32 -14.50 9.56 21.22
N SER A 33 -13.29 9.70 21.79
CA SER A 33 -12.02 9.28 21.16
C SER A 33 -12.04 7.84 20.62
N THR A 34 -12.63 6.89 21.35
CA THR A 34 -12.74 5.49 20.91
C THR A 34 -13.63 5.29 19.68
N VAL A 35 -14.71 6.06 19.56
CA VAL A 35 -15.62 6.03 18.40
C VAL A 35 -14.99 6.76 17.22
N TYR A 36 -14.33 7.88 17.48
CA TYR A 36 -13.56 8.65 16.51
C TYR A 36 -12.48 7.80 15.83
N CYS A 37 -11.58 7.20 16.61
CA CYS A 37 -10.46 6.40 16.08
C CYS A 37 -10.95 5.18 15.31
N LYS A 38 -12.00 4.49 15.78
CA LYS A 38 -12.63 3.39 15.04
C LYS A 38 -13.23 3.84 13.72
N SER A 39 -13.96 4.95 13.71
CA SER A 39 -14.67 5.44 12.52
C SER A 39 -13.70 5.93 11.44
N LEU A 40 -12.73 6.77 11.80
CA LEU A 40 -11.67 7.18 10.87
C LEU A 40 -10.78 6.01 10.45
N GLY A 41 -10.47 5.12 11.40
CA GLY A 41 -9.80 3.85 11.16
C GLY A 41 -10.41 3.07 10.02
N CYS A 42 -11.72 2.87 10.07
CA CYS A 42 -12.47 2.16 9.03
C CYS A 42 -12.37 2.86 7.67
N LEU A 43 -12.48 4.19 7.62
CA LEU A 43 -12.37 4.96 6.38
C LEU A 43 -10.96 4.87 5.78
N VAL A 44 -9.92 5.05 6.60
CA VAL A 44 -8.52 4.92 6.17
C VAL A 44 -8.25 3.48 5.71
N ASN A 45 -8.73 2.48 6.45
CA ASN A 45 -8.61 1.07 6.08
C ASN A 45 -9.26 0.77 4.73
N THR A 46 -10.45 1.30 4.49
CA THR A 46 -11.15 1.11 3.21
C THR A 46 -10.36 1.73 2.06
N MET A 47 -9.85 2.95 2.23
CA MET A 47 -9.00 3.60 1.24
C MET A 47 -7.73 2.79 0.95
N VAL A 48 -7.01 2.38 2.01
CA VAL A 48 -5.75 1.63 1.89
C VAL A 48 -5.99 0.26 1.25
N GLN A 49 -7.03 -0.45 1.68
CA GLN A 49 -7.42 -1.74 1.11
C GLN A 49 -7.70 -1.62 -0.39
N GLU A 50 -8.44 -0.60 -0.81
CA GLU A 50 -8.74 -0.38 -2.23
C GLU A 50 -7.47 -0.11 -3.05
N LEU A 51 -6.51 0.66 -2.52
CA LEU A 51 -5.22 0.88 -3.18
C LEU A 51 -4.43 -0.43 -3.33
N VAL A 52 -4.38 -1.25 -2.27
CA VAL A 52 -3.72 -2.56 -2.30
C VAL A 52 -4.37 -3.46 -3.34
N LEU A 53 -5.69 -3.59 -3.31
CA LEU A 53 -6.45 -4.46 -4.24
C LEU A 53 -6.24 -4.03 -5.69
N ARG A 54 -6.34 -2.73 -5.99
CA ARG A 54 -6.12 -2.23 -7.36
C ARG A 54 -4.71 -2.49 -7.85
N THR A 55 -3.69 -2.26 -7.02
CA THR A 55 -2.30 -2.55 -7.42
C THR A 55 -2.07 -4.04 -7.63
N LEU A 56 -2.59 -4.90 -6.76
CA LEU A 56 -2.49 -6.35 -6.92
C LEU A 56 -3.22 -6.86 -8.16
N SER A 57 -4.26 -6.17 -8.63
CA SER A 57 -5.01 -6.54 -9.84
C SER A 57 -4.31 -6.19 -11.16
N LEU A 58 -3.20 -5.45 -11.12
CA LEU A 58 -2.45 -5.08 -12.33
C LEU A 58 -1.65 -6.29 -12.86
N GLU A 59 -1.85 -6.61 -14.14
CA GLU A 59 -1.11 -7.70 -14.80
C GLU A 59 0.34 -7.30 -15.15
N ASP A 60 0.56 -6.03 -15.50
CA ASP A 60 1.86 -5.45 -15.81
C ASP A 60 1.98 -4.07 -15.16
N ILE A 61 3.11 -3.82 -14.51
CA ILE A 61 3.44 -2.56 -13.84
C ILE A 61 4.77 -2.07 -14.41
N PRO A 62 4.71 -1.21 -15.45
CA PRO A 62 5.91 -0.58 -16.01
C PRO A 62 6.71 0.18 -14.95
N ALA A 63 8.03 0.26 -15.12
CA ALA A 63 8.93 0.85 -14.12
C ALA A 63 8.59 2.32 -13.77
N ASP A 64 8.20 3.11 -14.77
CA ASP A 64 7.72 4.48 -14.60
C ASP A 64 6.39 4.55 -13.84
N THR A 65 5.51 3.58 -14.01
CA THR A 65 4.27 3.46 -13.22
C THR A 65 4.57 3.04 -11.79
N ALA A 66 5.49 2.09 -11.58
CA ALA A 66 5.93 1.67 -10.25
C ALA A 66 6.50 2.86 -9.44
N VAL A 67 7.38 3.67 -10.05
CA VAL A 67 7.92 4.89 -9.43
C VAL A 67 6.82 5.86 -9.03
N GLN A 68 5.80 6.04 -9.87
CA GLN A 68 4.67 6.93 -9.57
C GLN A 68 3.79 6.39 -8.44
N LEU A 69 3.52 5.09 -8.41
CA LEU A 69 2.79 4.45 -7.30
C LEU A 69 3.57 4.56 -5.98
N VAL A 70 4.89 4.36 -5.99
CA VAL A 70 5.76 4.54 -4.83
C VAL A 70 5.65 5.96 -4.27
N ALA A 71 5.69 6.98 -5.14
CA ALA A 71 5.54 8.38 -4.74
C ALA A 71 4.14 8.68 -4.20
N ALA A 72 3.09 8.19 -4.86
CA ALA A 72 1.70 8.37 -4.43
C ALA A 72 1.43 7.69 -3.07
N PHE A 73 1.96 6.48 -2.86
CA PHE A 73 1.80 5.75 -1.61
C PHE A 73 2.59 6.39 -0.47
N ALA A 74 3.77 6.98 -0.75
CA ALA A 74 4.50 7.75 0.26
C ALA A 74 3.67 8.93 0.82
N VAL A 75 2.83 9.57 -0.01
CA VAL A 75 1.91 10.62 0.46
C VAL A 75 0.87 10.06 1.44
N VAL A 76 0.33 8.87 1.16
CA VAL A 76 -0.62 8.19 2.08
C VAL A 76 0.09 7.81 3.38
N ILE A 77 1.28 7.23 3.30
CA ILE A 77 2.09 6.82 4.46
C ILE A 77 2.38 8.02 5.37
N ALA A 78 2.67 9.19 4.79
CA ALA A 78 2.97 10.39 5.55
C ALA A 78 1.72 11.02 6.20
N ARG A 79 0.59 11.05 5.49
CA ARG A 79 -0.60 11.84 5.89
C ARG A 79 -1.67 11.05 6.61
N ALA A 80 -1.94 9.81 6.20
CA ALA A 80 -3.03 9.02 6.79
C ALA A 80 -2.88 8.83 8.32
N PRO A 81 -1.68 8.59 8.89
CA PRO A 81 -1.53 8.49 10.34
C PRO A 81 -1.88 9.79 11.08
N GLN A 82 -1.78 10.95 10.43
CA GLN A 82 -2.01 12.25 11.05
C GLN A 82 -3.50 12.53 11.31
N VAL A 83 -4.41 11.71 10.77
CA VAL A 83 -5.85 11.83 11.10
C VAL A 83 -6.17 11.29 12.48
N PHE A 84 -5.28 10.53 13.12
CA PHE A 84 -5.45 10.03 14.47
C PHE A 84 -4.88 10.99 15.52
N GLU A 85 -5.24 10.78 16.78
CA GLU A 85 -4.69 11.60 17.88
C GLU A 85 -3.23 11.23 18.18
N ASP A 86 -2.91 9.94 18.15
CA ASP A 86 -1.54 9.42 18.07
C ASP A 86 -1.37 8.73 16.70
N PRO A 87 -0.39 9.15 15.87
CA PRO A 87 -0.12 8.50 14.58
C PRO A 87 0.08 6.98 14.65
N LYS A 88 0.49 6.43 15.80
CA LYS A 88 0.65 4.98 15.98
C LYS A 88 -0.66 4.20 15.98
N GLU A 89 -1.79 4.87 16.27
CA GLU A 89 -3.13 4.27 16.24
C GLU A 89 -3.50 3.73 14.85
N VAL A 90 -2.83 4.20 13.79
CA VAL A 90 -2.98 3.63 12.44
C VAL A 90 -2.74 2.12 12.43
N TYR A 91 -1.77 1.61 13.20
CA TYR A 91 -1.47 0.18 13.27
C TYR A 91 -2.55 -0.62 14.03
N HIS A 92 -3.38 0.05 14.83
CA HIS A 92 -4.46 -0.59 15.59
C HIS A 92 -5.78 -0.55 14.83
N HIS A 93 -6.03 0.53 14.10
CA HIS A 93 -7.32 0.79 13.47
C HIS A 93 -7.35 0.56 11.95
N VAL A 94 -6.19 0.41 11.31
CA VAL A 94 -6.07 0.21 9.85
C VAL A 94 -5.47 -1.17 9.59
N HIS A 95 -6.32 -2.18 9.46
CA HIS A 95 -5.91 -3.58 9.34
C HIS A 95 -4.98 -3.88 8.15
N HIS A 96 -5.16 -3.17 7.03
CA HIS A 96 -4.34 -3.35 5.83
C HIS A 96 -3.06 -2.49 5.84
N TRP A 97 -2.75 -1.80 6.94
CA TRP A 97 -1.63 -0.85 6.98
C TRP A 97 -0.28 -1.52 6.73
N SER A 98 0.04 -2.61 7.44
CA SER A 98 1.30 -3.34 7.24
C SER A 98 1.42 -3.90 5.82
N GLN A 99 0.32 -4.41 5.26
CA GLN A 99 0.28 -4.88 3.88
C GLN A 99 0.59 -3.76 2.88
N PHE A 100 0.04 -2.56 3.12
CA PHE A 100 0.28 -1.39 2.29
C PHE A 100 1.71 -0.87 2.37
N LEU A 101 2.33 -0.89 3.56
CA LEU A 101 3.75 -0.55 3.74
C LEU A 101 4.66 -1.51 2.96
N GLU A 102 4.40 -2.83 3.06
CA GLU A 102 5.15 -3.82 2.28
C GLU A 102 4.91 -3.66 0.78
N LEU A 103 3.68 -3.37 0.34
CA LEU A 103 3.38 -3.12 -1.07
C LEU A 103 4.20 -1.96 -1.63
N GLN A 104 4.21 -0.83 -0.93
CA GLN A 104 4.97 0.35 -1.34
C GLN A 104 6.47 0.02 -1.45
N LEU A 105 7.00 -0.77 -0.52
CA LEU A 105 8.40 -1.20 -0.56
C LEU A 105 8.66 -2.10 -1.77
N VAL A 106 7.81 -3.10 -2.01
CA VAL A 106 7.96 -4.06 -3.12
C VAL A 106 7.95 -3.35 -4.47
N LEU A 107 7.07 -2.36 -4.66
CA LEU A 107 7.00 -1.56 -5.89
C LEU A 107 8.32 -0.82 -6.18
N GLY A 108 9.10 -0.45 -5.15
CA GLY A 108 10.40 0.21 -5.28
C GLY A 108 11.61 -0.73 -5.15
N ALA A 109 11.39 -2.02 -4.94
CA ALA A 109 12.44 -2.99 -4.64
C ALA A 109 12.95 -3.70 -5.88
N ASN A 110 14.13 -4.33 -5.76
CA ASN A 110 14.62 -5.29 -6.74
C ASN A 110 14.29 -6.73 -6.30
N LEU A 111 14.44 -7.70 -7.21
CA LEU A 111 14.17 -9.13 -6.95
C LEU A 111 14.89 -9.70 -5.72
N ARG A 112 16.12 -9.26 -5.43
CA ARG A 112 16.87 -9.75 -4.26
C ARG A 112 16.21 -9.28 -2.98
N THR A 113 15.89 -7.99 -2.88
CA THR A 113 15.19 -7.42 -1.72
C THR A 113 13.84 -8.10 -1.49
N ILE A 114 13.09 -8.40 -2.55
CA ILE A 114 11.82 -9.13 -2.43
C ILE A 114 12.05 -10.55 -1.89
N SER A 115 13.05 -11.27 -2.42
CA SER A 115 13.44 -12.59 -1.91
C SER A 115 13.84 -12.56 -0.44
N ASP A 116 14.64 -11.56 -0.04
CA ASP A 116 15.10 -11.39 1.34
C ASP A 116 13.93 -11.09 2.29
N ARG A 117 12.93 -10.32 1.83
CA ARG A 117 11.72 -10.04 2.63
C ARG A 117 10.70 -11.17 2.64
N TRP A 118 10.73 -12.05 1.65
CA TRP A 118 9.97 -13.31 1.68
C TRP A 118 10.57 -14.28 2.72
N ALA A 119 11.90 -14.41 2.74
CA ALA A 119 12.66 -15.25 3.67
C ALA A 119 12.04 -16.64 3.88
N ASP A 120 11.87 -17.40 2.79
CA ASP A 120 11.28 -18.75 2.79
C ASP A 120 9.91 -18.83 3.51
N GLY A 121 9.08 -17.81 3.33
CA GLY A 121 7.74 -17.75 3.93
C GLY A 121 7.72 -17.28 5.39
N LYS A 122 8.86 -16.82 5.93
CA LYS A 122 8.99 -16.37 7.33
C LYS A 122 9.28 -14.88 7.45
N GLY A 123 9.47 -14.17 6.34
CA GLY A 123 9.80 -12.76 6.34
C GLY A 123 8.55 -11.86 6.38
N PRO A 124 8.73 -10.54 6.57
CA PRO A 124 7.62 -9.60 6.71
C PRO A 124 6.65 -9.63 5.52
N LEU A 125 7.14 -9.92 4.31
CA LEU A 125 6.31 -10.01 3.12
C LEU A 125 5.33 -11.19 3.19
N ALA A 126 5.79 -12.33 3.69
CA ALA A 126 4.98 -13.55 3.82
C ALA A 126 3.90 -13.43 4.92
N HIS A 127 4.05 -12.50 5.86
CA HIS A 127 3.04 -12.25 6.89
C HIS A 127 1.85 -11.46 6.38
N VAL A 128 2.01 -10.74 5.26
CA VAL A 128 0.97 -9.81 4.75
C VAL A 128 0.52 -10.13 3.33
N PHE A 129 1.24 -10.99 2.60
CA PHE A 129 0.83 -11.47 1.28
C PHE A 129 0.85 -12.98 1.22
N THR A 130 -0.09 -13.53 0.45
CA THR A 130 -0.06 -14.94 0.09
C THR A 130 1.09 -15.23 -0.89
N PRO A 131 1.52 -16.50 -1.02
CA PRO A 131 2.48 -16.89 -2.05
C PRO A 131 2.04 -16.46 -3.45
N ASP A 132 0.74 -16.58 -3.76
CA ASP A 132 0.19 -16.23 -5.08
C ASP A 132 0.21 -14.73 -5.34
N GLN A 133 -0.18 -13.91 -4.37
CA GLN A 133 -0.07 -12.44 -4.47
C GLN A 133 1.37 -12.00 -4.67
N THR A 134 2.30 -12.64 -3.95
CA THR A 134 3.73 -12.34 -4.08
C THR A 134 4.26 -12.71 -5.47
N LYS A 135 3.90 -13.89 -5.98
CA LYS A 135 4.25 -14.31 -7.34
C LYS A 135 3.63 -13.39 -8.40
N GLN A 136 2.40 -12.96 -8.22
CA GLN A 136 1.72 -12.02 -9.12
C GLN A 136 2.45 -10.68 -9.17
N LEU A 137 2.80 -10.10 -8.01
CA LEU A 137 3.57 -8.86 -7.94
C LEU A 137 4.92 -8.97 -8.65
N ILE A 138 5.65 -10.07 -8.45
CA ILE A 138 6.92 -10.32 -9.13
C ILE A 138 6.74 -10.42 -10.66
N ARG A 139 5.66 -11.05 -11.12
CA ARG A 139 5.37 -11.15 -12.56
C ARG A 139 5.01 -9.78 -13.15
N ALA A 140 4.24 -8.98 -12.42
CA ALA A 140 3.81 -7.66 -12.86
C ALA A 140 4.96 -6.64 -12.88
N LEU A 141 5.94 -6.75 -11.97
CA LEU A 141 7.04 -5.77 -11.86
C LEU A 141 8.28 -6.12 -12.69
N PHE A 142 8.51 -7.40 -13.00
CA PHE A 142 9.77 -7.84 -13.60
C PHE A 142 9.57 -8.64 -14.88
N GLN A 143 10.40 -8.32 -15.88
CA GLN A 143 10.47 -9.04 -17.15
C GLN A 143 10.82 -10.52 -16.96
N ASN A 144 10.39 -11.35 -17.91
CA ASN A 144 10.67 -12.78 -17.87
C ASN A 144 12.15 -13.07 -18.07
N THR A 145 12.81 -13.45 -16.99
CA THR A 145 14.24 -13.76 -16.93
C THR A 145 14.47 -14.99 -16.07
N GLU A 146 15.62 -15.66 -16.24
CA GLU A 146 16.01 -16.79 -15.39
C GLU A 146 16.07 -16.40 -13.90
N ARG A 147 16.56 -15.20 -13.60
CA ARG A 147 16.60 -14.67 -12.23
C ARG A 147 15.20 -14.54 -11.64
N ARG A 148 14.22 -14.06 -12.42
CA ARG A 148 12.81 -13.99 -11.97
C ARG A 148 12.26 -15.40 -11.72
N ALA A 149 12.50 -16.33 -12.64
CA ALA A 149 12.04 -17.72 -12.52
C ALA A 149 12.60 -18.40 -11.26
N ALA A 150 13.88 -18.18 -10.95
CA ALA A 150 14.52 -18.72 -9.74
C ALA A 150 13.85 -18.20 -8.45
N VAL A 151 13.58 -16.90 -8.35
CA VAL A 151 12.90 -16.32 -7.17
C VAL A 151 11.46 -16.85 -7.05
N LEU A 152 10.73 -16.93 -8.17
CA LEU A 152 9.36 -17.47 -8.17
C LEU A 152 9.31 -18.93 -7.68
N ALA A 153 10.34 -19.74 -7.96
CA ALA A 153 10.42 -21.13 -7.51
C ALA A 153 10.63 -21.27 -5.99
N CYS A 154 11.20 -20.25 -5.33
CA CYS A 154 11.41 -20.24 -3.88
C CYS A 154 10.14 -19.87 -3.09
N ILE A 155 9.13 -19.30 -3.76
CA ILE A 155 7.88 -18.88 -3.12
C ILE A 155 6.90 -20.04 -3.18
N LYS A 156 6.62 -20.70 -2.05
CA LYS A 156 5.70 -21.85 -1.94
C LYS A 156 4.41 -21.44 -1.26
#